data_AF-A0A7S0RZ88-F1
#
_entry.id   AF-A0A7S0RZ88-F1
#
_cell.length_a   1.000
_cell.length_b   1.000
_cell.length_c   1.000
_cell.angle_alpha   90.00
_cell.angle_beta   90.00
_cell.angle_gamma   90.00
#
_symmetry.space_group_name_H-M   'P 1'
#
loop_
_entity.id
_entity.type
_entity.pdbx_description
1 polymer ?
#
loop_
_entity_poly.entity_id
_entity_poly.type
_entity_poly.pdbx_seq_one_letter_code
_entity_poly.pdbx_strand_id
1 'polypeptide(L)'
;QDYGTLWSNIDVGAGSRPFDSSGNGNYRGLHSGALTTFWNIYSSAGARILLPASDFGPLLNFVGLDAWPATLDRTVYWRNWWLEAMPRGQVQPADIFTAMQATRGSRLRRRALLERSSAEAEAERRALVEEGG
;
A
#
# COMPACT_ATOMS: atom_id res chain seq x y z
N GLN A 1 0.65 -3.99 19.52
CA GLN A 1 0.58 -4.61 18.19
C GLN A 1 0.01 -3.55 17.28
N ASP A 2 0.81 -3.09 16.32
CA ASP A 2 0.36 -2.05 15.38
C ASP A 2 -0.28 -2.77 14.20
N TYR A 3 -1.60 -2.97 14.27
CA TYR A 3 -2.38 -3.50 13.17
C TYR A 3 -2.63 -2.37 12.16
N GLY A 4 -1.77 -2.26 11.16
CA GLY A 4 -2.07 -1.44 9.98
C GLY A 4 -3.20 -2.07 9.16
N THR A 5 -4.03 -1.23 8.54
CA THR A 5 -5.09 -1.70 7.62
C THR A 5 -4.67 -1.38 6.19
N LEU A 6 -4.78 -2.35 5.27
CA LEU A 6 -4.55 -2.14 3.85
C LEU A 6 -5.87 -2.33 3.10
N TRP A 7 -6.27 -1.30 2.36
CA TRP A 7 -7.34 -1.36 1.38
C TRP A 7 -6.74 -1.25 -0.02
N SER A 8 -7.11 -2.13 -0.95
CA SER A 8 -6.58 -2.12 -2.32
C SER A 8 -7.67 -2.13 -3.38
N ASN A 9 -7.38 -1.48 -4.51
CA ASN A 9 -8.23 -1.45 -5.71
C ASN A 9 -9.64 -0.88 -5.43
N ILE A 10 -9.67 0.38 -5.00
CA ILE A 10 -10.89 1.03 -4.51
C ILE A 10 -11.49 1.90 -5.61
N ASP A 11 -12.60 1.44 -6.20
CA ASP A 11 -13.42 2.26 -7.09
C ASP A 11 -14.41 3.10 -6.28
N VAL A 12 -14.28 4.42 -6.36
CA VAL A 12 -15.17 5.38 -5.68
C VAL A 12 -16.31 5.87 -6.59
N GLY A 13 -16.55 5.20 -7.71
CA GLY A 13 -17.60 5.52 -8.67
C GLY A 13 -17.37 6.89 -9.32
N ALA A 14 -18.28 7.83 -9.08
CA ALA A 14 -18.20 9.20 -9.60
C ALA A 14 -17.00 10.01 -9.06
N GLY A 15 -16.42 9.63 -7.92
CA GLY A 15 -15.23 10.28 -7.36
C GLY A 15 -15.42 11.70 -6.81
N SER A 16 -16.66 12.22 -6.76
CA SER A 16 -16.93 13.58 -6.31
C SER A 16 -16.90 13.76 -4.79
N ARG A 17 -17.10 12.70 -4.01
CA ARG A 17 -17.20 12.74 -2.53
C ARG A 17 -16.61 11.49 -1.83
N PRO A 18 -15.42 10.99 -2.20
CA PRO A 18 -14.91 9.70 -1.72
C PRO A 18 -14.59 9.66 -0.22
N PHE A 19 -14.35 10.82 0.40
CA PHE A 19 -13.99 10.93 1.81
C PHE A 19 -15.07 11.64 2.65
N ASP A 20 -16.19 12.02 2.04
CA ASP A 20 -17.27 12.66 2.77
C ASP A 20 -18.11 11.60 3.47
N SER A 21 -18.27 11.74 4.78
CA SER A 21 -19.13 10.86 5.56
C SER A 21 -20.51 11.50 5.81
N SER A 22 -21.60 10.75 5.67
CA SER A 22 -22.99 11.26 5.65
C SER A 22 -23.68 11.39 7.01
N GLY A 23 -23.04 11.95 8.03
CA GLY A 23 -23.67 12.06 9.34
C GLY A 23 -22.94 13.02 10.29
N ASN A 24 -23.46 13.12 11.50
CA ASN A 24 -23.27 14.29 12.35
C ASN A 24 -21.79 14.53 12.72
N GLY A 25 -21.18 15.58 12.15
CA GLY A 25 -19.79 15.96 12.39
C GLY A 25 -19.47 16.30 13.85
N ASN A 26 -20.48 16.60 14.68
CA ASN A 26 -20.29 16.93 16.10
C ASN A 26 -19.99 15.71 16.99
N TYR A 27 -20.22 14.49 16.52
CA TYR A 27 -20.07 13.26 17.32
C TYR A 27 -19.21 12.19 16.64
N ARG A 28 -18.43 12.57 15.64
CA ARG A 28 -17.60 11.64 14.88
C ARG A 28 -16.16 11.79 15.33
N GLY A 29 -15.57 10.69 15.79
CA GLY A 29 -14.12 10.57 15.85
C GLY A 29 -13.50 10.68 14.45
N LEU A 30 -12.19 10.51 14.37
CA LEU A 30 -11.46 10.49 13.11
C LEU A 30 -12.06 9.46 12.13
N HIS A 31 -12.13 9.83 10.86
CA HIS A 31 -12.72 8.98 9.81
C HIS A 31 -11.90 7.71 9.50
N SER A 32 -10.60 7.70 9.84
CA SER A 32 -9.69 6.58 9.64
C SER A 32 -8.73 6.42 10.81
N GLY A 33 -8.40 5.15 11.14
CA GLY A 33 -7.33 4.81 12.07
C GLY A 33 -5.95 5.08 11.48
N ALA A 34 -4.96 5.28 12.36
CA ALA A 34 -3.56 5.47 11.97
C ALA A 34 -3.00 4.26 11.22
N LEU A 35 -1.96 4.49 10.40
CA LEU A 35 -1.27 3.44 9.63
C LEU A 35 -2.20 2.69 8.64
N THR A 36 -3.30 3.33 8.25
CA THR A 36 -4.13 2.83 7.15
C THR A 36 -3.48 3.20 5.82
N THR A 37 -3.25 2.18 4.99
CA THR A 37 -2.77 2.33 3.63
C THR A 37 -3.93 2.12 2.67
N PHE A 38 -4.17 3.13 1.83
CA PHE A 38 -5.05 3.06 0.69
C PHE A 38 -4.22 2.88 -0.58
N TRP A 39 -4.45 1.79 -1.29
CA TRP A 39 -3.75 1.42 -2.51
C TRP A 39 -4.69 1.47 -3.71
N ASN A 40 -4.30 2.19 -4.75
CA ASN A 40 -5.04 2.29 -6.01
C ASN A 40 -6.50 2.75 -5.78
N ILE A 41 -6.69 3.97 -5.28
CA ILE A 41 -8.02 4.60 -5.26
C ILE A 41 -8.23 5.31 -6.58
N TYR A 42 -9.34 5.02 -7.27
CA TYR A 42 -9.68 5.62 -8.55
C TYR A 42 -11.19 5.83 -8.70
N SER A 43 -11.54 6.73 -9.60
CA SER A 43 -12.91 6.89 -10.09
C SER A 43 -13.09 6.12 -11.39
N SER A 44 -14.09 5.24 -11.46
CA SER A 44 -14.52 4.65 -12.73
C SER A 44 -15.02 5.69 -13.74
N ALA A 45 -15.59 6.80 -13.27
CA ALA A 45 -16.04 7.93 -14.08
C ALA A 45 -14.89 8.84 -14.60
N GLY A 46 -13.64 8.57 -14.22
CA GLY A 46 -12.46 9.32 -14.69
C GLY A 46 -12.23 10.65 -13.96
N ALA A 47 -12.96 10.92 -12.88
CA ALA A 47 -12.71 12.08 -12.04
C ALA A 47 -11.40 11.91 -11.25
N ARG A 48 -10.63 12.99 -11.16
CA ARG A 48 -9.52 13.07 -10.20
C ARG A 48 -10.07 13.26 -8.80
N ILE A 49 -9.41 12.63 -7.84
CA ILE A 49 -9.85 12.55 -6.46
C ILE A 49 -9.20 13.67 -5.64
N LEU A 50 -10.03 14.43 -4.93
CA LEU A 50 -9.54 15.37 -3.93
C LEU A 50 -9.09 14.61 -2.69
N LEU A 51 -7.97 15.01 -2.11
CA LEU A 51 -7.55 14.47 -0.81
C LEU A 51 -8.60 14.76 0.26
N PRO A 52 -8.71 13.88 1.28
CA PRO A 52 -9.61 14.12 2.38
C PRO A 52 -9.26 15.43 3.09
N ALA A 53 -10.26 15.96 3.79
CA ALA A 53 -10.02 17.01 4.75
C ALA A 53 -9.01 16.55 5.79
N SER A 54 -8.38 17.56 6.34
CA SER A 54 -7.44 17.50 7.42
C SER A 54 -7.81 16.45 8.49
N ASP A 55 -9.02 16.49 9.02
CA ASP A 55 -9.52 15.68 10.13
C ASP A 55 -9.72 14.19 9.85
N PHE A 56 -9.39 13.70 8.66
CA PHE A 56 -9.67 12.32 8.27
C PHE A 56 -8.92 11.25 9.09
N GLY A 57 -7.67 11.50 9.47
CA GLY A 57 -6.90 10.58 10.33
C GLY A 57 -5.39 10.87 10.31
N PRO A 58 -4.61 10.49 11.33
CA PRO A 58 -3.15 10.67 11.33
C PRO A 58 -2.44 9.52 10.59
N LEU A 59 -1.21 9.75 10.10
CA LEU A 59 -0.30 8.71 9.61
C LEU A 59 -0.91 7.77 8.54
N LEU A 60 -1.64 8.34 7.59
CA LEU A 60 -2.25 7.61 6.48
C LEU A 60 -1.29 7.53 5.30
N ASN A 61 -1.39 6.44 4.53
CA ASN A 61 -0.64 6.28 3.30
C ASN A 61 -1.63 6.19 2.14
N PHE A 62 -1.47 7.04 1.11
CA PHE A 62 -2.21 6.93 -0.14
C PHE A 62 -1.21 6.63 -1.25
N VAL A 63 -1.29 5.44 -1.82
CA VAL A 63 -0.40 4.98 -2.88
C VAL A 63 -1.21 4.67 -4.12
N GLY A 64 -0.87 5.31 -5.23
CA GLY A 64 -1.61 5.14 -6.47
C GLY A 64 -2.95 5.87 -6.49
N LEU A 65 -2.99 7.08 -5.92
CA LEU A 65 -4.17 7.93 -5.95
C LEU A 65 -4.14 8.80 -7.22
N ASP A 66 -5.21 8.74 -8.02
CA ASP A 66 -5.39 9.68 -9.16
C ASP A 66 -5.86 11.05 -8.62
N ALA A 67 -4.94 11.77 -7.97
CA ALA A 67 -5.23 12.93 -7.14
C ALA A 67 -5.33 14.25 -7.93
N TRP A 68 -6.06 15.22 -7.38
CA TRP A 68 -5.95 16.62 -7.76
C TRP A 68 -5.51 17.52 -6.59
N PRO A 69 -4.51 18.41 -6.77
CA PRO A 69 -3.63 18.50 -7.93
C PRO A 69 -2.72 17.27 -8.06
N ALA A 70 -2.34 16.91 -9.29
CA ALA A 70 -1.52 15.71 -9.57
C ALA A 70 -0.07 15.82 -9.03
N THR A 71 0.32 16.99 -8.55
CA THR A 71 1.67 17.33 -8.08
C THR A 71 1.77 17.39 -6.55
N LEU A 72 0.92 16.66 -5.83
CA LEU A 72 1.03 16.52 -4.37
C LEU A 72 2.19 15.57 -4.03
N ASP A 73 3.41 16.05 -4.21
CA ASP A 73 4.62 15.39 -3.71
C ASP A 73 4.91 15.95 -2.31
N ARG A 74 4.86 15.03 -1.33
CA ARG A 74 5.23 15.16 0.09
C ARG A 74 4.20 15.70 1.07
N THR A 75 3.97 14.84 2.08
CA THR A 75 3.52 15.11 3.45
C THR A 75 2.77 16.41 3.63
N VAL A 76 1.44 16.30 3.74
CA VAL A 76 0.62 17.32 4.39
C VAL A 76 1.17 17.47 5.83
N TYR A 77 2.00 18.49 6.02
CA TYR A 77 3.05 18.66 7.05
C TYR A 77 2.64 18.45 8.52
N TRP A 78 1.35 18.32 8.78
CA TRP A 78 0.77 18.28 10.11
C TRP A 78 0.05 16.95 10.42
N ARG A 79 -0.08 16.02 9.44
CA ARG A 79 -0.58 14.63 9.65
C ARG A 79 0.38 13.53 9.25
N ASN A 80 1.55 13.87 8.70
CA ASN A 80 2.56 12.92 8.24
C ASN A 80 1.97 11.86 7.30
N TRP A 81 1.11 12.28 6.36
CA TRP A 81 0.59 11.39 5.34
C TRP A 81 1.66 11.09 4.29
N TRP A 82 1.78 9.82 3.90
CA TRP A 82 2.55 9.43 2.74
C TRP A 82 1.65 9.47 1.50
N LEU A 83 2.10 10.13 0.43
CA LEU A 83 1.31 10.35 -0.78
C LEU A 83 2.14 9.98 -2.01
N GLU A 84 1.65 9.03 -2.80
CA GLU A 84 2.16 8.72 -4.13
C GLU A 84 1.01 8.85 -5.12
N ALA A 85 0.91 10.03 -5.74
CA ALA A 85 -0.08 10.28 -6.79
C ALA A 85 0.35 9.54 -8.07
N MET A 86 -0.55 8.75 -8.65
CA MET A 86 -0.33 8.09 -9.93
C MET A 86 -1.63 8.15 -10.76
N PRO A 87 -1.54 8.43 -12.07
CA PRO A 87 -2.69 8.35 -12.96
C PRO A 87 -3.34 6.95 -12.94
N ARG A 88 -4.66 6.92 -13.15
CA ARG A 88 -5.39 5.65 -13.29
C ARG A 88 -4.72 4.72 -14.31
N GLY A 89 -4.61 3.44 -13.94
CA GLY A 89 -4.05 2.39 -14.80
C GLY A 89 -2.52 2.27 -14.75
N GLN A 90 -1.81 3.16 -14.06
CA GLN A 90 -0.36 3.05 -13.89
C GLN A 90 0.06 2.26 -12.64
N VAL A 91 -0.84 2.10 -11.68
CA VAL A 91 -0.56 1.39 -10.43
C VAL A 91 -0.46 -0.11 -10.67
N GLN A 92 0.67 -0.72 -10.32
CA GLN A 92 0.88 -2.16 -10.43
C GLN A 92 1.46 -2.77 -9.13
N PRO A 93 0.89 -3.89 -8.64
CA PRO A 93 -0.37 -4.49 -9.11
C PRO A 93 -1.57 -3.61 -8.75
N ALA A 94 -2.62 -3.58 -9.57
CA ALA A 94 -3.82 -2.79 -9.27
C ALA A 94 -4.52 -3.26 -7.98
N ASP A 95 -4.56 -4.57 -7.76
CA ASP A 95 -5.08 -5.23 -6.55
C ASP A 95 -3.99 -6.09 -5.91
N ILE A 96 -3.52 -5.66 -4.74
CA ILE A 96 -2.50 -6.36 -3.97
C ILE A 96 -2.99 -7.74 -3.52
N PHE A 97 -4.23 -7.85 -3.05
CA PHE A 97 -4.74 -9.10 -2.52
C PHE A 97 -4.78 -10.19 -3.61
N THR A 98 -5.33 -9.85 -4.77
CA THR A 98 -5.37 -10.77 -5.92
C THR A 98 -3.96 -11.13 -6.40
N ALA A 99 -3.05 -10.15 -6.51
CA ALA A 99 -1.66 -10.41 -6.89
C ALA A 99 -0.92 -11.32 -5.89
N MET A 100 -1.16 -11.13 -4.59
CA MET A 100 -0.57 -11.97 -3.55
C MET A 100 -1.10 -13.40 -3.60
N GLN A 101 -2.39 -13.59 -3.84
CA GLN A 101 -2.97 -14.92 -4.01
C GLN A 101 -2.38 -15.63 -5.24
N ALA A 102 -2.37 -14.96 -6.40
CA ALA A 102 -1.86 -15.52 -7.65
C ALA A 102 -0.39 -15.95 -7.56
N THR A 103 0.44 -15.18 -6.83
CA THR A 103 1.88 -15.44 -6.72
C THR A 103 2.27 -16.32 -5.54
N ARG A 104 1.32 -16.69 -4.65
CA ARG A 104 1.63 -17.40 -3.39
C ARG A 104 2.43 -18.68 -3.60
N GLY A 105 1.99 -19.57 -4.50
CA GLY A 105 2.66 -20.85 -4.73
C GLY A 105 4.09 -20.69 -5.24
N SER A 106 4.30 -19.78 -6.19
CA SER A 106 5.63 -19.49 -6.75
C SER A 106 6.56 -18.84 -5.72
N ARG A 107 6.04 -17.94 -4.87
CA ARG A 107 6.84 -17.32 -3.79
C ARG A 107 7.31 -18.34 -2.76
N LEU A 108 6.43 -19.24 -2.33
CA LEU A 108 6.79 -20.30 -1.37
C LEU A 108 7.84 -21.26 -1.95
N ARG A 109 7.67 -21.69 -3.21
CA ARG A 109 8.67 -22.54 -3.88
C ARG A 109 10.00 -21.82 -4.05
N ARG A 110 9.99 -20.56 -4.52
CA ARG A 110 11.22 -19.77 -4.69
C ARG A 110 11.97 -19.62 -3.38
N ARG A 111 11.25 -19.36 -2.29
CA ARG A 111 11.84 -19.27 -0.95
C ARG A 111 12.53 -20.57 -0.54
N ALA A 112 11.86 -21.71 -0.69
CA ALA A 112 12.44 -23.01 -0.34
C ALA A 112 13.70 -23.34 -1.18
N LEU A 113 13.71 -22.96 -2.46
CA LEU A 113 14.90 -23.14 -3.32
C LEU A 113 16.06 -22.26 -2.88
N LEU A 114 15.79 -20.99 -2.53
CA LEU A 114 16.82 -20.09 -2.02
C LEU A 114 17.40 -20.58 -0.69
N GLU A 115 16.56 -21.04 0.23
CA GLU A 115 16.99 -21.58 1.52
C GLU A 115 17.88 -22.83 1.34
N ARG A 116 17.54 -23.73 0.40
CA ARG A 116 18.39 -24.90 0.07
C ARG A 116 19.73 -24.50 -0.54
N SER A 117 19.70 -23.61 -1.53
CA SER A 117 20.92 -23.12 -2.19
C SER A 117 21.85 -22.40 -1.22
N SER A 118 21.30 -21.61 -0.27
CA SER A 118 22.09 -20.98 0.78
C SER A 118 22.72 -22.00 1.72
N ALA A 119 21.99 -23.05 2.13
CA ALA A 119 22.53 -24.10 2.99
C ALA A 119 23.64 -24.92 2.31
N GLU A 120 23.49 -25.25 1.02
CA GLU A 120 24.51 -25.93 0.22
C GLU A 120 25.79 -25.07 0.11
N ALA A 121 25.65 -23.78 -0.18
CA ALA A 121 26.77 -22.85 -0.26
C ALA A 121 27.48 -22.65 1.09
N GLU A 122 26.76 -22.70 2.21
CA GLU A 122 27.37 -22.67 3.54
C GLU A 122 28.11 -23.96 3.89
N ALA A 123 27.57 -25.11 3.50
CA ALA A 123 28.22 -26.41 3.70
C ALA A 123 29.53 -26.52 2.89
N GLU A 124 29.51 -26.09 1.63
CA GLU A 124 30.69 -26.06 0.77
C GLU A 124 31.79 -25.14 1.34
N ARG A 125 31.42 -23.95 1.84
CA ARG A 125 32.37 -23.05 2.51
C ARG A 125 32.97 -23.67 3.77
N ARG A 126 32.19 -24.44 4.54
CA ARG A 126 32.71 -25.12 5.75
C ARG A 126 33.68 -26.24 5.38
N ALA A 127 33.35 -27.06 4.39
CA ALA A 127 34.24 -28.13 3.92
C ALA A 127 35.59 -27.60 3.42
N LEU A 128 35.60 -26.48 2.69
CA LEU A 128 36.85 -25.85 2.22
C LEU A 128 37.72 -25.30 3.37
N VAL A 129 37.11 -24.88 4.48
CA VAL A 129 37.84 -24.43 5.68
C VAL A 129 38.43 -25.61 6.45
N GLU A 130 37.73 -26.75 6.48
CA GLU A 130 38.19 -27.97 7.14
C GLU A 130 39.28 -28.73 6.35
N GLU A 131 39.27 -28.67 5.02
CA GLU A 131 40.31 -29.29 4.16
C GLU A 131 41.57 -28.44 4.00
N GLY A 132 41.49 -27.13 4.29
CA GLY A 132 42.60 -26.18 4.14
C GLY A 132 43.39 -25.88 5.41
N GLY A 133 43.04 -26.49 6.55
CA GLY A 133 43.72 -26.34 7.86
C GLY A 133 44.46 -27.60 8.27
#